data_AF-A0A2H1IBC3-F1
#
_entry.id   AF-A0A2H1IBC3-F1
#
_cell.length_a   1.000
_cell.length_b   1.000
_cell.length_c   1.000
_cell.angle_alpha   90.00
_cell.angle_beta   90.00
_cell.angle_gamma   90.00
#
_symmetry.space_group_name_H-M   'P 1'
#
loop_
_entity.id
_entity.type
_entity.pdbx_description
1 polymer ?
#
loop_
_entity_poly.entity_id
_entity_poly.type
_entity_poly.pdbx_seq_one_letter_code
_entity_poly.pdbx_strand_id
1 'polypeptide(L)'
;MNGDELHGFARSRALELPGTSAGWPFGPNHEVMKVRERVFLMLTIVPAASSGYGVDDTQRGQPVITLKAEPEDGEALRRQHPSIARAIT
;
A
#
# COMPACT_ATOMS: atom_id res chain seq x y z
N MET A 1 -14.71 -4.68 3.10
CA MET A 1 -13.40 -5.06 3.64
C MET A 1 -12.87 -3.88 4.42
N ASN A 2 -12.51 -4.07 5.67
CA ASN A 2 -11.86 -3.04 6.49
C ASN A 2 -10.32 -3.06 6.26
N GLY A 3 -9.59 -2.13 6.87
CA GLY A 3 -8.15 -1.99 6.68
C GLY A 3 -7.33 -3.21 7.11
N ASP A 4 -7.67 -3.83 8.23
CA ASP A 4 -6.96 -4.99 8.75
C ASP A 4 -7.20 -6.23 7.88
N GLU A 5 -8.44 -6.42 7.44
CA GLU A 5 -8.79 -7.46 6.46
C GLU A 5 -8.05 -7.25 5.14
N LEU A 6 -7.91 -6.00 4.69
CA LEU A 6 -7.16 -5.65 3.48
C LEU A 6 -5.67 -5.99 3.61
N HIS A 7 -5.06 -5.67 4.76
CA HIS A 7 -3.67 -6.04 5.05
C HIS A 7 -3.47 -7.55 5.06
N GLY A 8 -4.35 -8.29 5.76
CA GLY A 8 -4.31 -9.75 5.79
C GLY A 8 -4.42 -10.37 4.39
N PHE A 9 -5.40 -9.90 3.60
CA PHE A 9 -5.60 -10.37 2.25
C PHE A 9 -4.39 -10.05 1.35
N ALA A 10 -3.92 -8.81 1.33
CA ALA A 10 -2.79 -8.38 0.52
C ALA A 10 -1.50 -9.16 0.87
N ARG A 11 -1.24 -9.38 2.16
CA ARG A 11 -0.10 -10.18 2.62
C ARG A 11 -0.19 -11.63 2.13
N SER A 12 -1.36 -12.26 2.30
CA SER A 12 -1.57 -13.65 1.87
C SER A 12 -1.32 -13.83 0.37
N ARG A 13 -1.85 -12.91 -0.45
CA ARG A 13 -1.66 -12.90 -1.91
C ARG A 13 -0.20 -12.65 -2.30
N ALA A 14 0.49 -11.75 -1.62
CA ALA A 14 1.90 -11.47 -1.90
C ALA A 14 2.80 -12.67 -1.62
N LEU A 15 2.52 -13.42 -0.53
CA LEU A 15 3.29 -14.61 -0.15
C LEU A 15 3.09 -15.81 -1.09
N GLU A 16 2.05 -15.80 -1.92
CA GLU A 16 1.85 -16.81 -2.99
C GLU A 16 2.83 -16.60 -4.16
N LEU A 17 3.42 -15.41 -4.32
CA LEU A 17 4.36 -15.12 -5.40
C LEU A 17 5.75 -15.70 -5.09
N PRO A 18 6.37 -16.46 -6.01
CA PRO A 18 7.68 -17.05 -5.78
C PRO A 18 8.77 -16.01 -5.49
N GLY A 19 9.54 -16.24 -4.42
CA GLY A 19 10.65 -15.38 -4.04
C GLY A 19 10.23 -14.08 -3.34
N THR A 20 8.97 -13.96 -2.92
CA THR A 20 8.53 -12.87 -2.05
C THR A 20 9.15 -12.98 -0.67
N SER A 21 9.57 -11.83 -0.14
CA SER A 21 9.97 -11.64 1.25
C SER A 21 9.31 -10.40 1.83
N ALA A 22 9.06 -10.44 3.14
CA ALA A 22 8.54 -9.30 3.92
C ALA A 22 9.69 -8.60 4.68
N GLY A 23 9.53 -7.31 4.97
CA GLY A 23 10.47 -6.56 5.82
C GLY A 23 9.92 -5.20 6.26
N TRP A 24 10.65 -4.53 7.15
CA TRP A 24 10.25 -3.24 7.75
C TRP A 24 11.35 -2.16 7.61
N PRO A 25 11.74 -1.78 6.39
CA PRO A 25 12.86 -0.85 6.18
C PRO A 25 12.59 0.58 6.68
N PHE A 26 11.32 0.97 6.84
CA PHE A 26 10.91 2.30 7.26
C PHE A 26 10.30 2.34 8.67
N GLY A 27 10.47 1.25 9.43
CA GLY A 27 9.93 1.10 10.78
C GLY A 27 8.71 0.16 10.85
N PRO A 28 8.21 -0.11 12.08
CA PRO A 28 7.25 -1.18 12.35
C PRO A 28 5.89 -0.98 11.68
N ASN A 29 5.53 0.25 11.32
CA ASN A 29 4.26 0.58 10.69
C ASN A 29 4.29 0.50 9.16
N HIS A 30 5.44 0.12 8.58
CA HIS A 30 5.67 0.08 7.13
C HIS A 30 6.23 -1.29 6.74
N GLU A 31 5.34 -2.27 6.56
CA GLU A 31 5.70 -3.58 6.05
C GLU A 31 5.80 -3.52 4.52
N VAL A 32 6.93 -3.94 3.95
CA VAL A 32 7.13 -4.02 2.50
C VAL A 32 7.22 -5.47 2.06
N MET A 33 6.58 -5.77 0.94
CA MET A 33 6.72 -7.04 0.24
C MET A 33 7.59 -6.81 -1.00
N LYS A 34 8.65 -7.61 -1.14
CA LYS A 34 9.62 -7.49 -2.23
C LYS A 34 9.95 -8.83 -2.86
N VAL A 35 10.25 -8.80 -4.15
CA VAL A 35 10.93 -9.89 -4.85
C VAL A 35 12.37 -9.43 -5.09
N ARG A 36 13.35 -10.16 -4.53
CA ARG A 36 14.74 -9.71 -4.44
C ARG A 36 14.81 -8.33 -3.77
N GLU A 37 15.31 -7.30 -4.46
CA GLU A 37 15.44 -5.93 -3.94
C GLU A 37 14.36 -4.97 -4.45
N ARG A 38 13.28 -5.49 -5.06
CA ARG A 38 12.22 -4.67 -5.65
C ARG A 38 10.94 -4.80 -4.84
N VAL A 39 10.57 -3.73 -4.14
CA VAL A 39 9.26 -3.60 -3.47
C VAL A 39 8.15 -3.53 -4.52
N PHE A 40 7.07 -4.26 -4.30
CA PHE A 40 5.87 -4.22 -5.16
C PHE A 40 4.58 -3.95 -4.39
N LEU A 41 4.58 -4.19 -3.09
CA LEU A 41 3.47 -3.92 -2.19
C LEU A 41 4.02 -3.34 -0.87
N MET A 42 3.34 -2.34 -0.33
CA MET A 42 3.62 -1.78 0.99
C MET A 42 2.32 -1.70 1.79
N LEU A 43 2.33 -2.21 3.02
CA LEU A 43 1.25 -2.13 3.99
C LEU A 43 1.64 -1.05 4.99
N THR A 44 0.81 -0.01 5.12
CA THR A 44 1.11 1.14 5.98
C THR A 44 -0.09 1.47 6.86
N ILE A 45 0.17 1.83 8.11
CA ILE A 45 -0.78 2.60 8.92
C ILE A 45 -0.40 4.07 8.78
N VAL A 46 -1.24 4.85 8.11
CA VAL A 46 -0.94 6.27 7.83
C VAL A 46 -0.96 7.05 9.14
N PRO A 47 0.12 7.74 9.53
CA PRO A 47 0.11 8.54 10.74
C PRO A 47 -0.99 9.62 10.70
N ALA A 48 -1.73 9.80 11.79
CA ALA A 48 -2.81 10.80 11.83
C ALA A 48 -2.30 12.25 11.60
N ALA A 49 -1.01 12.50 11.86
CA ALA A 49 -0.37 13.80 11.70
C ALA A 49 0.32 13.99 10.33
N SER A 50 0.30 13.00 9.43
CA SER A 50 1.02 13.13 8.17
C SER A 50 0.30 14.10 7.22
N SER A 51 0.94 15.24 6.92
CA SER A 51 0.69 16.01 5.70
C SER A 51 1.61 15.49 4.60
N GLY A 52 1.07 15.26 3.40
CA GLY A 52 1.89 14.96 2.22
C GLY A 52 2.21 13.48 1.92
N TYR A 53 1.65 12.49 2.62
CA TYR A 53 1.87 11.07 2.29
C TYR A 53 1.09 10.56 1.04
N GLY A 54 0.51 11.46 0.24
CA GLY A 54 -0.33 11.08 -0.92
C GLY A 54 -1.63 10.37 -0.58
N VAL A 55 -1.92 10.25 0.70
CA VAL A 55 -3.18 9.72 1.21
C VAL A 55 -4.12 10.88 1.36
N ASP A 56 -5.31 10.71 0.80
CA ASP A 56 -6.41 11.65 0.99
C ASP A 56 -6.64 11.85 2.49
N ASP A 57 -7.13 13.04 2.87
CA ASP A 57 -7.44 13.39 4.25
C ASP A 57 -8.28 12.33 4.98
N THR A 58 -9.12 11.61 4.23
CA THR A 58 -9.98 10.52 4.69
C THR A 58 -9.24 9.23 5.07
N GLN A 59 -7.97 9.07 4.67
CA GLN A 59 -7.18 7.84 4.86
C GLN A 59 -6.19 7.93 6.03
N ARG A 60 -6.14 9.06 6.73
CA ARG A 60 -5.29 9.24 7.92
C ARG A 60 -5.73 8.35 9.08
N GLY A 61 -4.76 7.73 9.76
CA GLY A 61 -5.00 6.78 10.84
C GLY A 61 -5.55 5.43 10.37
N GLN A 62 -5.70 5.22 9.06
CA GLN A 62 -6.24 3.99 8.50
C GLN A 62 -5.12 3.08 7.97
N PRO A 63 -5.29 1.75 8.03
CA PRO A 63 -4.47 0.83 7.28
C PRO A 63 -4.73 0.99 5.78
N VAL A 64 -3.67 1.27 5.02
CA VAL A 64 -3.70 1.38 3.56
C VAL A 64 -2.67 0.45 2.94
N ILE A 65 -2.83 0.16 1.65
CA ILE A 65 -1.81 -0.50 0.85
C ILE A 65 -1.38 0.39 -0.30
N THR A 66 -0.11 0.30 -0.68
CA THR A 66 0.44 0.94 -1.87
C THR A 66 0.89 -0.14 -2.85
N LEU A 67 0.41 -0.05 -4.08
CA LEU A 67 0.72 -0.96 -5.18
C LEU A 67 1.35 -0.19 -6.33
N LYS A 68 2.18 -0.87 -7.12
CA LYS A 68 2.67 -0.37 -8.40
C LYS A 68 1.64 -0.66 -9.49
N ALA A 69 1.42 0.32 -10.35
CA ALA A 69 0.60 0.20 -11.54
C ALA A 69 1.25 1.01 -12.66
N GLU A 70 0.94 0.69 -13.90
CA GLU A 70 1.28 1.57 -15.02
C GLU A 70 0.54 2.92 -14.84
N PRO A 71 1.13 4.05 -15.29
CA PRO A 71 0.55 5.36 -15.06
C PRO A 71 -0.91 5.49 -15.52
N GLU A 72 -1.21 4.96 -16.72
CA GLU A 72 -2.55 4.96 -17.33
C GLU A 72 -3.56 4.12 -16.53
N ASP A 73 -3.15 2.93 -16.07
CA ASP A 73 -3.98 2.07 -15.22
C ASP A 73 -4.26 2.73 -13.88
N GLY A 74 -3.24 3.37 -13.29
CA GLY A 74 -3.39 4.13 -12.05
C GLY A 74 -4.43 5.25 -12.21
N GLU A 75 -4.44 5.96 -13.34
CA GLU A 75 -5.45 6.99 -13.62
C GLU A 75 -6.85 6.42 -13.82
N ALA A 76 -6.96 5.30 -14.54
CA ALA A 76 -8.23 4.60 -14.71
C ALA A 76 -8.80 4.13 -13.36
N LEU A 77 -7.97 3.49 -12.53
CA LEU A 77 -8.33 2.99 -11.20
C LEU A 77 -8.82 4.12 -10.27
N ARG A 78 -8.12 5.25 -10.25
CA ARG A 78 -8.54 6.42 -9.44
C ARG A 78 -9.85 7.03 -9.91
N ARG A 79 -10.13 7.05 -11.22
CA ARG A 79 -11.40 7.54 -11.76
C ARG A 79 -12.57 6.62 -11.42
N GLN A 80 -12.34 5.31 -11.36
CA GLN A 80 -13.39 4.31 -11.14
C GLN A 80 -13.62 3.99 -9.66
N HIS A 81 -12.61 4.20 -8.80
CA HIS A 81 -12.64 3.83 -7.40
C HIS A 81 -12.21 5.02 -6.51
N PRO A 82 -13.16 5.73 -5.88
CA PRO A 82 -12.87 6.91 -5.05
C PRO A 82 -11.94 6.65 -3.86
N SER A 83 -11.81 5.39 -3.42
CA SER A 83 -10.91 4.98 -2.34
C SER A 83 -9.44 4.83 -2.76
N ILE A 84 -9.15 4.89 -4.06
CA ILE A 84 -7.78 4.81 -4.59
C ILE A 84 -7.24 6.23 -4.75
N ALA A 85 -6.15 6.52 -4.06
CA ALA A 85 -5.43 7.77 -4.14
C ALA A 85 -4.06 7.59 -4.81
N ARG A 86 -3.42 8.71 -5.17
CA ARG A 86 -2.07 8.70 -5.73
C ARG A 86 -1.05 8.63 -4.59
N ALA A 87 -0.23 7.59 -4.54
CA ALA A 87 0.95 7.61 -3.69
C ALA A 87 1.94 8.70 -4.16
N ILE A 88 2.43 9.53 -3.24
CA ILE A 88 3.49 10.49 -3.51
C ILE A 88 4.81 9.83 -3.08
N THR A 89 5.76 9.70 -4.00
CA THR A 89 7.16 9.34 -3.76
C THR A 89 8.03 10.59 -3.72
#